data_AF-A0A0D9WPN9-F1
#
_entry.id   AF-A0A0D9WPN9-F1
#
_cell.length_a   1.000
_cell.length_b   1.000
_cell.length_c   1.000
_cell.angle_alpha   90.00
_cell.angle_beta   90.00
_cell.angle_gamma   90.00
#
_symmetry.space_group_name_H-M   'P 1'
#
loop_
_entity.id
_entity.type
_entity.pdbx_description
1 polymer ?
#
loop_
_entity_poly.entity_id
_entity_poly.type
_entity_poly.pdbx_seq_one_letter_code
_entity_poly.pdbx_strand_id
1 'polypeptide(L)'
;MQPWFYQMNLTGISVARCPLDDIMPAVFSQGVTNDSGTIVSSSRLCRRRPTPRSVPRSGPPRRRTRELAPLVGHLDTCYDFTGHDSVTVPTVALTFGGGRRCHRGA
;
A
#
# COMPACT_ATOMS: atom_id res chain seq x y z
N MET A 1 8.07 13.78 -20.26
CA MET A 1 8.22 14.29 -18.88
C MET A 1 7.48 15.61 -18.79
N GLN A 2 6.53 15.77 -17.87
CA GLN A 2 5.85 17.05 -17.65
C GLN A 2 6.65 17.82 -16.58
N PRO A 3 7.20 19.01 -16.90
CA PRO A 3 8.23 19.68 -16.09
C PRO A 3 7.76 20.18 -14.71
N TRP A 4 6.47 20.05 -14.41
CA TRP A 4 5.82 20.57 -13.21
C TRP A 4 5.48 19.51 -12.16
N PHE A 5 5.83 18.23 -12.41
CA PHE A 5 5.65 17.17 -11.43
C PHE A 5 6.95 16.82 -10.70
N TYR A 6 6.87 16.67 -9.38
CA TYR A 6 7.97 16.14 -8.57
C TYR A 6 8.03 14.61 -8.68
N GLN A 7 8.78 14.13 -9.66
CA GLN A 7 8.93 12.70 -9.93
C GLN A 7 10.14 12.13 -9.18
N MET A 8 9.96 10.95 -8.58
CA MET A 8 10.99 10.24 -7.84
C MET A 8 11.16 8.81 -8.38
N ASN A 9 12.38 8.29 -8.30
CA ASN A 9 12.67 6.92 -8.70
C ASN A 9 12.27 5.95 -7.57
N LEU A 10 11.14 5.25 -7.75
CA LEU A 10 10.69 4.16 -6.89
C LEU A 10 11.35 2.86 -7.36
N THR A 11 11.82 2.03 -6.43
CA THR A 11 12.50 0.76 -6.76
C THR A 11 11.89 -0.45 -6.06
N GLY A 12 10.99 -0.24 -5.10
CA GLY A 12 10.31 -1.33 -4.42
C GLY A 12 9.23 -0.88 -3.46
N ILE A 13 8.37 -1.83 -3.08
CA ILE A 13 7.31 -1.67 -2.09
C ILE A 13 7.40 -2.85 -1.12
N SER A 14 7.17 -2.59 0.17
CA SER A 14 7.03 -3.63 1.18
C SER A 14 5.80 -3.40 2.06
N VAL A 15 5.19 -4.49 2.53
CA VAL A 15 4.05 -4.48 3.45
C VAL A 15 4.43 -5.29 4.69
N ALA A 16 4.26 -4.71 5.88
CA ALA A 16 4.67 -5.32 7.14
C ALA A 16 6.16 -5.77 7.16
N ARG A 17 7.04 -5.03 6.45
CA ARG A 17 8.46 -5.32 6.22
C ARG A 17 8.75 -6.52 5.30
N CYS A 18 7.72 -7.12 4.70
CA CYS A 18 7.88 -8.12 3.64
C CYS A 18 7.90 -7.42 2.28
N PRO A 19 9.00 -7.48 1.51
CA PRO A 19 9.03 -7.00 0.14
C PRO A 19 7.97 -7.71 -0.72
N LEU A 20 7.43 -7.00 -1.71
CA LEU A 20 6.54 -7.59 -2.71
C LEU A 20 7.38 -8.11 -3.89
N ASP A 21 8.03 -9.26 -3.69
CA ASP A 21 9.02 -9.83 -4.62
C ASP A 21 8.42 -10.28 -5.97
N ASP A 22 7.11 -10.45 -6.03
CA ASP A 22 6.37 -10.84 -7.22
C ASP A 22 5.97 -9.63 -8.09
N ILE A 23 6.53 -8.45 -7.83
CA ILE A 23 6.42 -7.27 -8.69
C ILE A 23 7.70 -7.12 -9.51
N MET A 24 7.59 -7.25 -10.83
CA MET A 24 8.72 -7.06 -11.74
C MET A 24 9.29 -5.63 -11.62
N PRO A 25 10.63 -5.43 -11.52
CA PRO A 25 11.24 -4.11 -11.39
C PRO A 25 10.85 -3.11 -12.50
N ALA A 26 10.58 -3.61 -13.71
CA ALA A 26 10.15 -2.80 -14.88
C ALA A 26 8.87 -2.00 -14.61
N VAL A 27 8.03 -2.46 -13.69
CA VAL A 27 6.84 -1.75 -13.23
C VAL A 27 7.18 -0.36 -12.67
N PHE A 28 8.31 -0.23 -11.98
CA PHE A 28 8.69 1.02 -11.33
C PHE A 28 9.42 1.99 -12.26
N SER A 29 9.63 1.62 -13.54
CA SER A 29 10.35 2.44 -14.53
C SER A 29 9.73 3.82 -14.75
N GLN A 30 8.42 3.96 -14.53
CA GLN A 30 7.70 5.22 -14.64
C GLN A 30 7.86 6.12 -13.39
N GLY A 31 8.53 5.64 -12.34
CA GLY A 31 8.71 6.36 -11.09
C GLY A 31 7.41 6.56 -10.31
N VAL A 32 7.45 7.50 -9.38
CA VAL A 32 6.30 7.93 -8.58
C VAL A 32 6.25 9.46 -8.55
N THR A 33 5.05 10.03 -8.57
CA THR A 33 4.83 11.46 -8.47
C THR A 33 4.43 11.82 -7.04
N ASN A 34 5.09 12.83 -6.46
CA ASN A 34 4.60 13.48 -5.25
C ASN A 34 3.59 14.56 -5.64
N ASP A 35 2.38 14.43 -5.12
CA ASP A 35 1.26 15.33 -5.41
C ASP A 35 0.52 15.67 -4.10
N SER A 36 0.68 16.90 -3.63
CA SER A 36 -0.02 17.41 -2.44
C SER A 36 -1.51 17.68 -2.69
N GLY A 37 -1.96 17.70 -3.95
CA GLY A 37 -3.36 17.84 -4.32
C GLY A 37 -4.17 16.54 -4.15
N THR A 38 -3.50 15.41 -3.92
CA THR A 38 -4.14 14.09 -3.82
C THR A 38 -4.00 13.49 -2.42
N ILE A 39 -5.13 13.26 -1.75
CA ILE A 39 -5.19 12.69 -0.38
C ILE A 39 -4.90 11.18 -0.34
N VAL A 40 -5.17 10.47 -1.44
CA VAL A 40 -5.04 9.01 -1.54
C VAL A 40 -4.02 8.65 -2.62
N SER A 41 -2.98 7.88 -2.26
CA SER A 41 -2.03 7.39 -3.25
C SER A 41 -2.72 6.49 -4.27
N SER A 42 -2.80 6.96 -5.52
CA SER A 42 -3.35 6.20 -6.63
C SER A 42 -2.26 5.33 -7.29
N SER A 43 -2.53 4.05 -7.49
CA SER A 43 -1.59 3.15 -8.16
C SER A 43 -2.28 2.16 -9.08
N ARG A 44 -1.79 2.04 -10.32
CA ARG A 44 -2.23 1.00 -11.25
C ARG A 44 -1.80 -0.40 -10.81
N LEU A 45 -0.84 -0.50 -9.89
CA LEU A 45 -0.36 -1.78 -9.35
C LEU A 45 -1.33 -2.41 -8.37
N CYS A 46 -1.92 -1.59 -7.51
CA CYS A 46 -2.85 -2.05 -6.48
C CYS A 46 -4.18 -2.48 -7.09
N ARG A 47 -4.61 -1.87 -8.20
CA ARG A 47 -5.84 -2.25 -8.93
C ARG A 47 -5.86 -3.70 -9.45
N ARG A 48 -4.69 -4.31 -9.63
CA ARG A 48 -4.55 -5.66 -10.22
C ARG A 48 -4.28 -6.77 -9.21
N ARG A 49 -4.14 -6.45 -7.92
CA ARG A 49 -3.86 -7.45 -6.89
C ARG A 49 -5.09 -7.63 -6.00
N PRO A 50 -5.56 -8.88 -5.79
CA PRO A 50 -6.37 -9.13 -4.62
C PRO A 50 -5.57 -8.67 -3.42
N THR A 51 -6.20 -7.90 -2.53
CA THR A 51 -5.70 -7.54 -1.20
C THR A 51 -4.78 -8.62 -0.66
N PRO A 52 -3.64 -8.30 -0.01
CA PRO A 52 -2.89 -9.31 0.72
C PRO A 52 -3.86 -9.98 1.69
N ARG A 53 -4.30 -11.20 1.32
CA ARG A 53 -5.06 -12.06 2.21
C ARG A 53 -4.16 -12.19 3.42
N SER A 54 -4.63 -11.61 4.53
CA SER A 54 -4.11 -11.79 5.89
C SER A 54 -2.91 -12.72 5.94
N VAL A 55 -1.70 -12.13 5.96
CA VAL A 55 -0.46 -12.87 6.23
C VAL A 55 -0.76 -13.74 7.46
N PRO A 56 -0.67 -15.08 7.37
CA PRO A 56 -0.88 -15.92 8.53
C PRO A 56 0.23 -15.59 9.53
N ARG A 57 -0.11 -14.84 10.59
CA ARG A 57 0.74 -14.80 11.77
C ARG A 57 0.66 -16.19 12.38
N SER A 58 1.78 -16.90 12.42
CA SER A 58 1.99 -18.05 13.30
C SER A 58 1.77 -17.58 14.74
N GLY A 59 0.56 -17.75 15.23
CA GLY A 59 0.07 -17.33 16.54
C GLY A 59 -1.41 -17.70 16.67
N PRO A 60 -1.94 -17.88 17.89
CA PRO A 60 -3.27 -18.46 18.10
C PRO A 60 -4.37 -17.70 17.34
N PRO A 61 -5.44 -18.38 16.91
CA PRO A 61 -6.36 -17.90 15.89
C PRO A 61 -7.24 -16.77 16.45
N ARG A 62 -6.79 -15.52 16.32
CA ARG A 62 -7.69 -14.36 16.26
C ARG A 62 -7.84 -13.91 14.81
N ARG A 63 -8.27 -14.84 13.94
CA ARG A 63 -8.88 -14.49 12.65
C ARG A 63 -10.25 -13.90 12.93
N ARG A 64 -10.31 -12.61 13.29
CA ARG A 64 -11.46 -11.77 12.90
C ARG A 64 -11.08 -11.21 11.55
N THR A 65 -11.52 -11.87 10.48
CA THR A 65 -11.46 -11.31 9.14
C THR A 65 -12.17 -9.97 9.22
N ARG A 66 -11.47 -8.84 8.97
CA ARG A 66 -12.16 -7.55 8.88
C ARG A 66 -13.16 -7.66 7.75
N GLU A 67 -14.42 -7.41 8.07
CA GLU A 67 -15.50 -7.46 7.10
C GLU A 67 -15.28 -6.34 6.09
N LEU A 68 -15.42 -6.66 4.81
CA LEU A 68 -15.29 -5.68 3.75
C LEU A 68 -16.51 -4.78 3.80
N ALA A 69 -16.28 -3.48 3.94
CA ALA A 69 -17.34 -2.47 3.85
C ALA A 69 -17.66 -2.18 2.38
N PRO A 70 -18.84 -1.63 2.07
CA PRO A 70 -19.13 -1.08 0.76
C PRO A 70 -18.04 -0.11 0.29
N LEU A 71 -17.73 -0.14 -1.01
CA LEU A 71 -16.72 0.75 -1.58
C LEU A 71 -17.19 2.20 -1.51
N VAL A 72 -16.28 3.10 -1.14
CA VAL A 72 -16.54 4.55 -1.09
C VAL A 72 -15.71 5.24 -2.16
N GLY A 73 -16.38 5.97 -3.05
CA GLY A 73 -15.73 6.73 -4.12
C GLY A 73 -14.85 5.86 -5.02
N HIS A 74 -13.56 6.18 -5.11
CA HIS A 74 -12.58 5.51 -5.97
C HIS A 74 -11.71 4.47 -5.24
N LEU A 75 -12.08 4.07 -4.02
CA LEU A 75 -11.31 3.12 -3.22
C LEU A 75 -11.65 1.68 -3.63
N ASP A 76 -10.62 0.87 -3.88
CA ASP A 76 -10.79 -0.54 -4.28
C ASP A 76 -10.93 -1.49 -3.08
N THR A 77 -10.70 -1.02 -1.85
CA THR A 77 -10.82 -1.83 -0.63
C THR A 77 -11.23 -0.95 0.55
N CYS A 78 -12.35 -1.31 1.19
CA CYS A 78 -12.86 -0.66 2.39
C CYS A 78 -13.08 -1.72 3.48
N TYR A 79 -12.87 -1.36 4.74
CA TYR A 79 -13.07 -2.25 5.89
C TYR A 79 -14.08 -1.63 6.85
N ASP A 80 -14.95 -2.46 7.43
CA ASP A 80 -15.79 -2.05 8.55
C ASP A 80 -15.00 -2.21 9.86
N PHE A 81 -15.00 -1.15 10.67
CA PHE A 81 -14.35 -1.12 11.99
C PHE A 81 -15.36 -0.96 13.13
N THR A 82 -16.66 -1.08 12.87
CA THR A 82 -17.70 -1.00 13.89
C THR A 82 -17.44 -2.00 15.02
N GLY A 83 -17.45 -1.53 16.26
CA GLY A 83 -17.16 -2.36 17.45
C GLY A 83 -15.68 -2.63 17.71
N HIS A 84 -14.76 -1.93 17.03
CA HIS A 84 -13.33 -1.97 17.31
C HIS A 84 -12.84 -0.64 17.90
N ASP A 85 -12.28 -0.67 19.12
CA ASP A 85 -11.70 0.52 19.76
C ASP A 85 -10.35 0.93 19.14
N SER A 86 -9.64 -0.04 18.54
CA SER A 86 -8.36 0.20 17.87
C SER A 86 -8.14 -0.76 16.71
N VAL A 87 -7.41 -0.27 15.70
CA VAL A 87 -7.17 -0.96 14.44
C VAL A 87 -5.69 -0.88 14.10
N THR A 88 -5.01 -2.03 14.15
CA THR A 88 -3.65 -2.12 13.59
C THR A 88 -3.71 -2.33 12.09
N VAL A 89 -3.04 -1.46 11.32
CA VAL A 89 -2.86 -1.58 9.87
C VAL A 89 -1.39 -1.87 9.56
N PRO A 90 -1.08 -2.67 8.52
CA PRO A 90 0.30 -2.97 8.20
C PRO A 90 1.02 -1.71 7.70
N THR A 91 2.26 -1.51 8.16
CA THR A 91 3.13 -0.48 7.59
C THR A 91 3.43 -0.79 6.13
N VAL A 92 3.28 0.20 5.27
CA VAL A 92 3.75 0.16 3.87
C VAL A 92 5.04 0.96 3.79
N ALA A 93 6.07 0.42 3.16
CA ALA A 93 7.29 1.18 2.88
C ALA A 93 7.57 1.27 1.38
N LEU A 94 7.92 2.48 0.93
CA LEU A 94 8.35 2.79 -0.43
C LEU A 94 9.88 2.92 -0.44
N THR A 95 10.55 2.15 -1.27
CA THR A 95 12.01 2.22 -1.44
C THR A 95 12.34 3.05 -2.67
N PHE A 96 13.19 4.05 -2.52
CA PHE A 96 13.62 4.95 -3.59
C PHE A 96 15.05 4.68 -4.02
N GLY A 97 15.42 5.19 -5.20
CA GLY A 97 16.81 5.23 -5.67
C GLY A 97 17.76 5.76 -4.59
N GLY A 98 18.89 5.05 -4.41
CA GLY A 98 19.85 5.28 -3.32
C GLY A 98 19.49 4.59 -1.99
N GLY A 99 18.49 3.70 -1.96
CA GLY A 99 18.17 2.87 -0.78
C GLY A 99 17.35 3.57 0.31
N ARG A 100 16.92 4.83 0.08
CA ARG A 100 16.09 5.60 1.01
C ARG A 100 14.70 4.99 1.11
N ARG A 101 14.12 4.97 2.32
CA ARG A 101 12.80 4.37 2.58
C ARG A 101 11.85 5.38 3.22
N CYS A 102 10.65 5.49 2.66
CA CYS A 102 9.54 6.22 3.27
C CYS A 102 8.57 5.19 3.87
N HIS A 103 8.23 5.34 5.14
CA HIS A 103 7.32 4.44 5.85
C HIS A 103 5.98 5.14 6.09
N ARG A 104 4.89 4.44 5.79
CA ARG A 104 3.52 4.84 6.14
C ARG A 104 2.91 3.75 7.02
N GLY A 105 2.78 4.04 8.30
CA GLY A 105 2.09 3.21 9.29
C GLY A 105 1.25 4.12 10.19
N ALA A 106 0.17 3.56 10.75
CA ALA A 106 -0.53 4.13 11.90
C ALA A 106 0.04 3.50 13.17
#